data_AF-A0A329RRT4-F1
#
_entry.id   AF-A0A329RRT4-F1
#
_cell.length_a   1.000
_cell.length_b   1.000
_cell.length_c   1.000
_cell.angle_alpha   90.00
_cell.angle_beta   90.00
_cell.angle_gamma   90.00
#
_symmetry.space_group_name_H-M   'P 1'
#
loop_
_entity.id
_entity.type
_entity.pdbx_description
1 polymer ?
#
loop_
_entity_poly.entity_id
_entity_poly.type
_entity_poly.pdbx_seq_one_letter_code
_entity_poly.pdbx_strand_id
1 'polypeptide(L)'
;MTATHTEADKWCIPFELILRDGASGWLRQLPKKTKRTWKLLSHAFIRYYCSQFTQTALSRYYSAKRERSEHLCDYLNRLNGYARNARLQFEKGGREAKEHVQQFLVTCDNGNMAESLYHTRVNDIQELEEISEDVLKGKERMAKRDGVTRHSRSRDSRRDEPHGRQSRRDR
;
A
#
# COMPACT_ATOMS: atom_id res chain seq x y z
N MET A 1 -29.92 -33.93 -17.64
CA MET A 1 -30.23 -32.75 -16.79
C MET A 1 -30.46 -31.56 -17.70
N THR A 2 -31.72 -31.15 -17.86
CA THR A 2 -32.13 -30.00 -18.67
C THR A 2 -31.68 -28.73 -17.97
N ALA A 3 -30.86 -27.91 -18.63
CA ALA A 3 -30.58 -26.57 -18.16
C ALA A 3 -31.87 -25.77 -18.26
N THR A 4 -32.48 -25.43 -17.12
CA THR A 4 -33.64 -24.54 -17.04
C THR A 4 -33.22 -23.16 -17.51
N HIS A 5 -33.52 -22.84 -18.77
CA HIS A 5 -33.28 -21.52 -19.32
C HIS A 5 -34.29 -20.56 -18.71
N THR A 6 -33.80 -19.56 -17.98
CA THR A 6 -34.65 -18.54 -17.34
C THR A 6 -34.99 -17.46 -18.36
N GLU A 7 -36.12 -16.75 -18.19
CA GLU A 7 -36.45 -15.59 -19.03
C GLU A 7 -35.34 -14.54 -19.04
N ALA A 8 -34.64 -14.38 -17.92
CA ALA A 8 -33.47 -13.51 -17.79
C ALA A 8 -32.29 -13.92 -18.68
N ASP A 9 -32.14 -15.20 -19.02
CA ASP A 9 -31.02 -15.69 -19.83
C ASP A 9 -31.10 -15.24 -21.30
N LYS A 10 -32.26 -14.70 -21.73
CA LYS A 10 -32.42 -14.04 -23.04
C LYS A 10 -31.54 -12.79 -23.18
N TRP A 11 -31.14 -12.16 -22.07
CA TRP A 11 -30.29 -10.97 -22.07
C TRP A 11 -28.82 -11.25 -22.40
N CYS A 12 -28.37 -12.51 -22.35
CA CYS A 12 -26.98 -12.85 -22.67
C CYS A 12 -26.59 -12.50 -24.11
N ILE A 13 -27.50 -12.69 -25.08
CA ILE A 13 -27.23 -12.44 -26.50
C ILE A 13 -27.13 -10.94 -26.79
N PRO A 14 -28.12 -10.09 -26.42
CA PRO A 14 -27.98 -8.63 -26.53
C PRO A 14 -26.73 -8.10 -25.85
N PHE A 15 -26.39 -8.65 -24.68
CA PHE A 15 -25.21 -8.25 -23.94
C PHE A 15 -23.90 -8.60 -24.66
N GLU A 16 -23.80 -9.77 -25.27
CA GLU A 16 -22.65 -10.15 -26.09
C GLU A 16 -22.47 -9.21 -27.29
N LEU A 17 -23.58 -8.77 -27.91
CA LEU A 17 -23.56 -7.91 -29.09
C LEU A 17 -23.11 -6.46 -28.81
N ILE A 18 -23.32 -5.97 -27.58
CA ILE A 18 -22.87 -4.60 -27.21
C ILE A 18 -21.40 -4.53 -26.80
N LEU A 19 -20.77 -5.66 -26.45
CA LEU A 19 -19.36 -5.68 -26.07
C LEU A 19 -18.47 -5.53 -27.31
N ARG A 20 -17.53 -4.59 -27.26
CA ARG A 20 -16.56 -4.34 -28.32
C ARG A 20 -15.14 -4.73 -27.89
N ASP A 21 -14.31 -5.03 -28.89
CA ASP A 21 -12.86 -5.21 -28.77
C ASP A 21 -12.44 -6.17 -27.65
N GLY A 22 -11.60 -5.69 -26.73
CA GLY A 22 -11.08 -6.47 -25.60
C GLY A 22 -12.17 -7.07 -24.72
N ALA A 23 -13.36 -6.47 -24.67
CA ALA A 23 -14.48 -6.99 -23.89
C ALA A 23 -15.13 -8.22 -24.53
N SER A 24 -15.17 -8.29 -25.86
CA SER A 24 -15.57 -9.50 -26.59
C SER A 24 -14.54 -10.62 -26.38
N GLY A 25 -13.25 -10.27 -26.33
CA GLY A 25 -12.16 -11.21 -26.03
C GLY A 25 -12.25 -11.80 -24.61
N TRP A 26 -12.58 -10.99 -23.62
CA TRP A 26 -12.85 -11.43 -22.25
C TRP A 26 -14.06 -12.38 -22.18
N LEU A 27 -15.18 -12.03 -22.82
CA LEU A 27 -16.37 -12.86 -22.83
C LEU A 27 -16.08 -14.27 -23.38
N ARG A 28 -15.29 -14.37 -24.46
CA ARG A 28 -14.90 -15.65 -25.08
C ARG A 28 -14.20 -16.60 -24.10
N GLN A 29 -13.41 -16.06 -23.16
CA GLN A 29 -12.66 -16.82 -22.15
C GLN A 29 -13.54 -17.39 -21.04
N LEU A 30 -14.78 -16.92 -20.88
CA LEU A 30 -15.68 -17.43 -19.85
C LEU A 30 -16.20 -18.84 -20.20
N PRO A 31 -16.45 -19.69 -19.19
CA PRO A 31 -17.12 -20.97 -19.37
C PRO A 31 -18.48 -20.84 -20.06
N LYS A 32 -18.87 -21.83 -20.88
CA LYS A 32 -20.18 -21.84 -21.58
C LYS A 32 -21.36 -21.66 -20.63
N LYS A 33 -21.29 -22.25 -19.42
CA LYS A 33 -22.30 -22.10 -18.37
C LYS A 33 -22.45 -20.63 -17.93
N THR A 34 -21.33 -19.94 -17.72
CA THR A 34 -21.32 -18.53 -17.32
C THR A 34 -21.89 -17.65 -18.43
N LYS A 35 -21.56 -17.92 -19.70
CA LYS A 35 -22.07 -17.16 -20.86
C LYS A 35 -23.58 -17.31 -21.09
N ARG A 36 -24.16 -18.46 -20.74
CA ARG A 36 -25.59 -18.77 -20.99
C ARG A 36 -26.50 -18.43 -19.81
N THR A 37 -25.95 -18.05 -18.67
CA THR A 37 -26.72 -17.71 -17.48
C THR A 37 -26.51 -16.24 -17.15
N TRP A 38 -27.55 -15.42 -17.33
CA TRP A 38 -27.47 -13.96 -17.20
C TRP A 38 -26.94 -13.53 -15.84
N LYS A 39 -27.39 -14.19 -14.77
CA LYS A 39 -26.91 -13.93 -13.41
C LYS A 39 -25.40 -14.16 -13.24
N LEU A 40 -24.87 -15.20 -13.87
CA LEU A 40 -23.43 -15.52 -13.80
C LEU A 40 -22.62 -14.58 -14.70
N LEU A 41 -23.15 -14.28 -15.89
CA LEU A 41 -22.53 -13.37 -16.85
C LEU A 41 -22.42 -11.94 -16.30
N SER A 42 -23.53 -11.38 -15.83
CA SER A 42 -23.58 -10.03 -15.26
C SER A 42 -22.69 -9.91 -14.01
N HIS A 43 -22.70 -10.91 -13.13
CA HIS A 43 -21.83 -10.90 -11.95
C HIS A 43 -20.35 -10.98 -12.30
N ALA A 44 -19.97 -11.81 -13.29
CA ALA A 44 -18.60 -11.87 -13.79
C ALA A 44 -18.19 -10.55 -14.43
N PHE A 45 -19.09 -9.91 -15.19
CA PHE A 45 -18.83 -8.61 -15.81
C PHE A 45 -18.63 -7.50 -14.78
N ILE A 46 -19.55 -7.38 -13.81
CA ILE A 46 -19.44 -6.42 -12.71
C ILE A 46 -18.16 -6.66 -11.91
N ARG A 47 -17.79 -7.91 -11.65
CA ARG A 47 -16.55 -8.22 -10.93
C ARG A 47 -15.29 -7.94 -11.75
N TYR A 48 -15.32 -8.10 -13.06
CA TYR A 48 -14.15 -7.89 -13.91
C TYR A 48 -13.96 -6.42 -14.31
N TYR A 49 -15.05 -5.72 -14.64
CA TYR A 49 -15.03 -4.32 -15.10
C TYR A 49 -15.39 -3.31 -14.01
N CYS A 50 -16.15 -3.70 -12.99
CA CYS A 50 -16.72 -2.78 -12.01
C CYS A 50 -16.26 -3.01 -10.56
N SER A 51 -15.36 -3.96 -10.27
CA SER A 51 -14.96 -4.28 -8.88
C SER A 51 -14.18 -3.17 -8.15
N GLN A 52 -13.86 -2.07 -8.81
CA GLN A 52 -13.33 -0.85 -8.18
C GLN A 52 -14.29 0.36 -8.25
N PHE A 53 -15.46 0.19 -8.88
CA PHE A 53 -16.42 1.28 -9.12
C PHE A 53 -17.55 1.36 -8.09
N THR A 54 -17.81 0.30 -7.33
CA THR A 54 -18.89 0.28 -6.31
C THR A 54 -18.50 0.93 -4.99
N GLN A 55 -17.21 1.14 -4.71
CA GLN A 55 -16.80 1.93 -3.56
C GLN A 55 -17.03 3.41 -3.86
N THR A 56 -17.85 4.05 -3.01
CA THR A 56 -17.98 5.51 -2.97
C THR A 56 -16.59 6.13 -2.80
N ALA A 57 -16.40 7.37 -3.25
CA ALA A 57 -15.13 8.05 -3.07
C ALA A 57 -14.69 8.08 -1.59
N LEU A 58 -15.65 8.23 -0.69
CA LEU A 58 -15.45 8.15 0.76
C LEU A 58 -14.99 6.74 1.22
N SER A 59 -15.59 5.68 0.67
CA SER A 59 -15.18 4.31 0.98
C SER A 59 -13.75 4.03 0.50
N ARG A 60 -13.37 4.49 -0.71
CA ARG A 60 -11.98 4.35 -1.20
C ARG A 60 -11.00 5.09 -0.31
N TYR A 61 -11.37 6.28 0.16
CA TYR A 61 -10.58 7.08 1.09
C TYR A 61 -10.33 6.35 2.42
N TYR A 62 -11.38 5.90 3.11
CA TYR A 62 -11.23 5.22 4.40
C TYR A 62 -10.59 3.83 4.30
N SER A 63 -10.71 3.17 3.15
CA SER A 63 -10.10 1.85 2.91
C SER A 63 -8.63 1.93 2.48
N ALA A 64 -8.15 3.12 2.12
CA ALA A 64 -6.80 3.28 1.60
C ALA A 64 -5.76 2.86 2.63
N LYS A 65 -4.79 2.05 2.21
CA LYS A 65 -3.62 1.67 3.00
C LYS A 65 -2.38 1.76 2.13
N ARG A 66 -1.25 2.12 2.75
CA ARG A 66 0.04 2.14 2.07
C ARG A 66 0.46 0.72 1.75
N GLU A 67 0.91 0.49 0.52
CA GLU A 67 1.53 -0.79 0.16
C GLU A 67 2.98 -0.84 0.67
N ARG A 68 3.49 -2.02 1.03
CA ARG A 68 4.84 -2.15 1.62
C ARG A 68 5.96 -1.60 0.72
N SER A 69 5.79 -1.70 -0.60
CA SER A 69 6.72 -1.19 -1.61
C SER A 69 6.48 0.26 -2.02
N GLU A 70 5.35 0.86 -1.62
CA GLU A 70 4.97 2.22 -2.01
C GLU A 70 5.79 3.23 -1.19
N HIS A 71 6.31 4.25 -1.86
CA HIS A 71 7.01 5.33 -1.16
C HIS A 71 6.03 6.17 -0.34
N LEU A 72 6.50 6.79 0.75
CA LEU A 72 5.62 7.54 1.66
C LEU A 72 4.95 8.74 0.98
N CYS A 73 5.72 9.52 0.21
CA CYS A 73 5.18 10.67 -0.52
C CYS A 73 4.20 10.23 -1.62
N ASP A 74 4.46 9.09 -2.28
CA ASP A 74 3.54 8.54 -3.29
C ASP A 74 2.20 8.15 -2.65
N TYR A 75 2.28 7.52 -1.47
CA TYR A 75 1.09 7.20 -0.69
C TYR A 75 0.31 8.45 -0.25
N LEU A 76 1.00 9.48 0.25
CA LEU A 76 0.38 10.74 0.65
C LEU A 76 -0.33 11.40 -0.54
N ASN A 77 0.32 11.47 -1.70
CA ASN A 77 -0.26 12.01 -2.93
C ASN A 77 -1.50 11.23 -3.38
N ARG A 78 -1.46 9.89 -3.29
CA ARG A 78 -2.61 9.03 -3.61
C ARG A 78 -3.77 9.25 -2.64
N LEU A 79 -3.49 9.37 -1.34
CA LEU A 79 -4.48 9.62 -0.30
C LEU A 79 -5.12 11.02 -0.44
N ASN A 80 -4.32 12.05 -0.77
CA ASN A 80 -4.79 13.40 -1.11
C ASN A 80 -5.75 13.35 -2.31
N GLY A 81 -5.43 12.57 -3.34
CA GLY A 81 -6.30 12.32 -4.49
C GLY A 81 -7.65 11.71 -4.09
N TYR A 82 -7.67 10.74 -3.19
CA TYR A 82 -8.91 10.16 -2.68
C TYR A 82 -9.73 11.13 -1.84
N ALA A 83 -9.08 11.96 -1.01
CA ALA A 83 -9.76 12.98 -0.22
C ALA A 83 -10.43 14.04 -1.10
N ARG A 84 -9.75 14.51 -2.16
CA ARG A 84 -10.34 15.42 -3.16
C ARG A 84 -11.52 14.80 -3.87
N ASN A 85 -11.39 13.54 -4.29
CA ASN A 85 -12.49 12.80 -4.92
C ASN A 85 -13.69 12.60 -3.98
N ALA A 86 -13.44 12.50 -2.67
CA ALA A 86 -14.46 12.45 -1.62
C ALA A 86 -14.99 13.82 -1.19
N ARG A 87 -14.47 14.92 -1.77
CA ARG A 87 -14.81 16.33 -1.47
C ARG A 87 -14.50 16.78 -0.03
N LEU A 88 -13.55 16.13 0.62
CA LEU A 88 -13.06 16.53 1.96
C LEU A 88 -12.26 17.83 1.86
N GLN A 89 -12.48 18.78 2.77
CA GLN A 89 -11.79 20.07 2.82
C GLN A 89 -10.49 19.98 3.65
N PHE A 90 -9.65 18.97 3.38
CA PHE A 90 -8.41 18.75 4.14
C PHE A 90 -7.35 19.86 3.92
N GLU A 91 -7.44 20.61 2.82
CA GLU A 91 -6.50 21.69 2.49
C GLU A 91 -6.82 23.01 3.23
N LYS A 92 -8.02 23.16 3.80
CA LYS A 92 -8.47 24.40 4.46
C LYS A 92 -8.21 24.42 5.97
N GLY A 93 -7.46 23.44 6.49
CA GLY A 93 -7.27 23.25 7.92
C GLY A 93 -8.55 22.80 8.64
N GLY A 94 -8.54 22.82 9.97
CA GLY A 94 -9.70 22.47 10.79
C GLY A 94 -9.86 20.96 11.05
N ARG A 95 -11.11 20.50 11.25
CA ARG A 95 -11.37 19.11 11.66
C ARG A 95 -11.00 18.10 10.57
N GLU A 96 -11.41 18.34 9.33
CA GLU A 96 -11.18 17.42 8.21
C GLU A 96 -9.69 17.30 7.87
N ALA A 97 -8.91 18.38 8.03
CA ALA A 97 -7.45 18.33 7.89
C ALA A 97 -6.82 17.42 8.95
N LYS A 98 -7.22 17.56 10.21
CA LYS A 98 -6.72 16.72 11.32
C LYS A 98 -7.10 15.25 11.14
N GLU A 99 -8.34 14.97 10.74
CA GLU A 99 -8.80 13.62 10.43
C GLU A 99 -8.02 13.02 9.25
N HIS A 100 -7.67 13.85 8.26
CA HIS A 100 -6.88 13.43 7.11
C HIS A 100 -5.43 13.06 7.46
N VAL A 101 -4.78 13.90 8.28
CA VAL A 101 -3.46 13.60 8.83
C VAL A 101 -3.50 12.32 9.66
N GLN A 102 -4.52 12.15 10.51
CA GLN A 102 -4.68 10.94 11.30
C GLN A 102 -4.91 9.70 10.41
N GLN A 103 -5.69 9.82 9.35
CA GLN A 103 -5.89 8.75 8.38
C GLN A 103 -4.54 8.33 7.77
N PHE A 104 -3.71 9.28 7.32
CA PHE A 104 -2.37 8.98 6.81
C PHE A 104 -1.52 8.24 7.84
N LEU A 105 -1.49 8.69 9.10
CA LEU A 105 -0.70 8.08 10.17
C LEU A 105 -1.11 6.64 10.48
N VAL A 106 -2.41 6.36 10.53
CA VAL A 106 -2.93 5.02 10.85
C VAL A 106 -2.71 4.03 9.71
N THR A 107 -2.61 4.54 8.48
CA THR A 107 -2.57 3.72 7.25
C THR A 107 -1.18 3.66 6.63
N CYS A 108 -0.25 4.51 7.06
CA CYS A 108 1.16 4.41 6.75
C CYS A 108 1.78 3.36 7.68
N ASP A 109 2.06 2.17 7.12
CA ASP A 109 2.66 1.02 7.82
C ASP A 109 4.15 1.29 8.19
N ASN A 110 4.42 2.36 8.96
CA ASN A 110 5.74 2.82 9.39
C ASN A 110 5.69 3.26 10.86
N GLY A 111 5.91 2.32 11.78
CA GLY A 111 5.92 2.57 13.24
C GLY A 111 6.79 3.76 13.68
N ASN A 112 7.98 3.92 13.08
CA ASN A 112 8.90 5.03 13.42
C ASN A 112 8.35 6.41 13.04
N MET A 113 7.49 6.49 12.03
CA MET A 113 6.91 7.75 11.58
C MET A 113 5.71 8.13 12.45
N ALA A 114 4.86 7.15 12.79
CA ALA A 114 3.79 7.32 13.75
C ALA A 114 4.31 7.79 15.12
N GLU A 115 5.43 7.24 15.60
CA GLU A 115 6.08 7.65 16.85
C GLU A 115 6.64 9.07 16.80
N SER A 116 7.28 9.46 15.67
CA SER A 116 7.79 10.82 15.46
C SER A 116 6.68 11.88 15.36
N LEU A 117 5.50 11.48 14.87
CA LEU A 117 4.37 12.38 14.63
C LEU A 117 3.40 12.46 15.83
N TYR A 118 3.35 11.43 16.68
CA TYR A 118 2.54 11.41 17.90
C TYR A 118 2.89 12.57 18.86
N HIS A 119 4.16 12.99 18.88
CA HIS A 119 4.63 14.08 19.74
C HIS A 119 4.62 15.47 19.09
N THR A 120 4.56 15.56 17.76
CA THR A 120 4.83 16.81 17.03
C THR A 120 3.56 17.67 16.80
N ARG A 121 2.36 17.19 17.13
CA ARG A 121 1.08 17.93 16.96
C ARG A 121 0.94 18.55 15.57
N VAL A 122 1.05 17.73 14.52
CA VAL A 122 0.84 18.18 13.14
C VAL A 122 -0.58 18.66 12.95
N ASN A 123 -0.74 19.93 12.56
CA ASN A 123 -2.04 20.61 12.47
C ASN A 123 -2.56 20.71 11.04
N ASP A 124 -1.68 20.59 10.05
CA ASP A 124 -2.01 20.72 8.64
C ASP A 124 -1.20 19.77 7.73
N ILE A 125 -1.58 19.76 6.45
CA ILE A 125 -0.98 18.88 5.44
C ILE A 125 0.44 19.30 5.07
N GLN A 126 0.78 20.58 5.20
CA GLN A 126 2.05 21.13 4.80
C GLN A 126 3.14 20.74 5.81
N GLU A 127 2.84 20.86 7.11
CA GLU A 127 3.68 20.33 8.19
C GLU A 127 3.89 18.81 8.03
N LEU A 128 2.87 18.06 7.59
CA LEU A 128 2.99 16.62 7.35
C LEU A 128 3.94 16.31 6.18
N GLU A 129 3.84 17.06 5.08
CA GLU A 129 4.72 16.93 3.92
C GLU A 129 6.18 17.19 4.29
N GLU A 130 6.46 18.28 5.02
CA GLU A 130 7.81 18.62 5.49
C GLU A 130 8.40 17.52 6.39
N ILE A 131 7.64 17.03 7.37
CA ILE A 131 8.12 15.97 8.27
C ILE A 131 8.32 14.66 7.50
N SER A 132 7.45 14.34 6.53
CA SER A 132 7.60 13.15 5.69
C SER A 132 8.90 13.20 4.90
N GLU A 133 9.20 14.35 4.27
CA GLU A 133 10.47 14.56 3.59
C GLU A 133 11.68 14.43 4.52
N ASP A 134 11.60 15.01 5.72
CA ASP A 134 12.71 14.98 6.68
C ASP A 134 12.99 13.57 7.21
N VAL A 135 11.96 12.78 7.47
CA VAL A 135 12.08 11.35 7.84
C VAL A 135 12.74 10.56 6.70
N LEU A 136 12.37 10.84 5.45
CA LEU A 136 12.97 10.18 4.28
C LEU A 136 14.43 10.57 4.09
N LYS A 137 14.75 11.87 4.17
CA LYS A 137 16.14 12.39 4.12
C LYS A 137 16.98 11.87 5.29
N GLY A 138 16.38 11.68 6.47
CA GLY A 138 17.02 11.07 7.63
C GLY A 138 17.40 9.60 7.38
N LYS A 139 16.47 8.81 6.82
CA LYS A 139 16.73 7.41 6.44
C LYS A 139 17.81 7.27 5.38
N GLU A 140 17.85 8.16 4.39
CA GLU A 140 18.92 8.15 3.36
C GLU A 140 20.30 8.44 3.97
N ARG A 141 20.39 9.40 4.90
CA ARG A 141 21.62 9.71 5.65
C ARG A 141 22.09 8.53 6.49
N MET A 142 21.17 7.85 7.16
CA MET A 142 21.45 6.63 7.96
C MET A 142 21.94 5.48 7.06
N ALA A 143 21.27 5.22 5.93
CA ALA A 143 21.65 4.18 4.98
C ALA A 143 23.06 4.39 4.38
N LYS A 144 23.43 5.64 4.07
CA LYS A 144 24.79 5.99 3.61
C LYS A 144 25.85 5.72 4.68
N ARG A 145 25.53 5.94 5.96
CA ARG A 145 26.44 5.72 7.09
C ARG A 145 26.62 4.23 7.41
N ASP A 146 25.56 3.45 7.31
CA ASP A 146 25.60 1.99 7.53
C ASP A 146 26.28 1.24 6.38
N GLY A 147 26.21 1.76 5.15
CA GLY A 147 26.96 1.24 4.00
C GLY A 147 28.48 1.41 4.10
N VAL A 148 28.96 2.43 4.83
CA VAL A 148 30.40 2.73 4.97
C VAL A 148 31.06 1.97 6.13
N THR A 149 30.30 1.41 7.07
CA THR A 149 30.86 0.91 8.35
C THR A 149 31.33 -0.56 8.32
N ARG A 150 31.31 -1.25 7.17
CA ARG A 150 31.80 -2.65 7.09
C ARG A 150 33.22 -2.83 6.55
N HIS A 151 33.98 -1.77 6.32
CA HIS A 151 35.43 -1.88 6.11
C HIS A 151 36.21 -1.53 7.38
N SER A 152 35.83 -2.15 8.51
CA SER A 152 36.64 -2.16 9.73
C SER A 152 37.88 -3.01 9.49
N ARG A 153 38.89 -2.32 8.93
CA ARG A 153 40.32 -2.44 9.24
C ARG A 153 40.66 -3.69 10.05
N SER A 154 41.01 -4.77 9.33
CA SER A 154 41.90 -5.80 9.84
C SER A 154 43.24 -5.14 10.16
N ARG A 155 43.35 -4.53 11.34
CA ARG A 155 44.63 -4.18 11.96
C ARG A 155 45.01 -5.40 12.79
N ASP A 156 45.79 -6.27 12.15
CA ASP A 156 46.61 -7.31 12.78
C ASP A 156 47.57 -6.63 13.78
N SER A 157 47.07 -6.35 14.98
CA SER A 157 47.88 -5.91 16.11
C SER A 157 48.50 -7.15 16.75
N ARG A 158 49.60 -7.61 16.16
CA ARG A 158 50.58 -8.46 16.85
C ARG A 158 51.23 -7.63 17.96
N ARG A 159 50.95 -7.97 19.22
CA ARG A 159 51.64 -7.60 20.48
C ARG A 159 50.71 -8.11 21.61
N ASP A 160 51.11 -8.78 22.67
CA ASP A 160 52.38 -9.18 23.26
C ASP A 160 52.04 -10.39 24.17
N GLU A 161 52.87 -11.44 24.17
CA GLU A 161 52.79 -12.51 25.18
C GLU A 161 53.42 -12.03 26.50
N PRO A 162 52.80 -12.31 27.66
CA PRO A 162 53.56 -12.41 28.89
C PRO A 162 53.42 -13.80 29.54
N HIS A 163 54.58 -14.41 29.70
CA HIS A 163 55.01 -15.47 30.61
C HIS A 163 54.07 -15.88 31.75
N GLY A 164 53.59 -17.12 31.69
CA GLY A 164 53.11 -17.88 32.85
C GLY A 164 54.12 -18.96 33.25
N ARG A 165 55.01 -18.68 34.20
CA ARG A 165 55.82 -19.71 34.88
C ARG A 165 55.05 -20.30 36.05
N GLN A 166 54.98 -21.63 36.03
CA GLN A 166 55.00 -22.57 37.16
C GLN A 166 53.77 -22.66 38.07
N SER A 167 53.14 -23.85 38.07
CA SER A 167 53.22 -24.69 39.26
C SER A 167 53.11 -26.17 38.89
N ARG A 168 54.11 -26.92 39.37
CA ARG A 168 54.22 -28.38 39.31
C ARG A 168 53.22 -29.01 40.29
N ARG A 169 52.62 -30.14 39.93
CA ARG A 169 52.26 -31.22 40.85
C ARG A 169 51.97 -32.49 40.04
N ASP A 170 52.95 -33.36 39.94
CA ASP A 170 52.73 -34.80 39.73
C ASP A 170 53.35 -35.54 40.91
N ARG A 171 52.64 -36.57 41.35
CA ARG A 171 52.94 -37.49 42.44
C ARG A 171 53.10 -38.87 41.84
#